data_AF-A0A0C1R260-F1
#
_entry.id   AF-A0A0C1R260-F1
#
_cell.length_a   1.000
_cell.length_b   1.000
_cell.length_c   1.000
_cell.angle_alpha   90.00
_cell.angle_beta   90.00
_cell.angle_gamma   90.00
#
_symmetry.space_group_name_H-M   'P 1'
#
loop_
_entity.id
_entity.type
_entity.pdbx_description
1 polymer ?
#
loop_
_entity_poly.entity_id
_entity_poly.type
_entity_poly.pdbx_seq_one_letter_code
_entity_poly.pdbx_strand_id
1 'polypeptide(L)'
;GLRIRFGIEVQGINYDAIAPVLDRIDQLGIRSAPPYSQAAQRHESGIHVNSLLSDPNSYAALPYNTIDVVFGKWSGVSNFQYLFENKLHNPQPREQYEKMRSAIKSLATKQERYFTASEVLELWENGAFE
;
A
#
# COMPACT_ATOMS: atom_id res chain seq x y z
N GLY A 1 6.60 -19.63 -5.81
CA GLY A 1 7.86 -19.34 -6.53
C GLY A 1 7.90 -19.88 -7.96
N LEU A 2 7.73 -21.19 -8.18
CA LEU A 2 7.84 -21.81 -9.52
C LEU A 2 6.74 -21.36 -10.49
N ARG A 3 5.48 -21.32 -10.04
CA ARG A 3 4.35 -20.80 -10.83
C ARG A 3 4.58 -19.39 -11.36
N ILE A 4 5.12 -18.51 -10.51
CA ILE A 4 5.32 -17.09 -10.84
C ILE A 4 6.49 -16.91 -11.80
N ARG A 5 7.58 -17.64 -11.60
CA ARG A 5 8.80 -17.47 -12.41
C ARG A 5 8.77 -18.23 -13.73
N PHE A 6 8.05 -19.36 -13.78
CA PHE A 6 8.14 -20.31 -14.88
C PHE A 6 6.78 -20.78 -15.40
N GLY A 7 5.66 -20.26 -14.86
CA GLY A 7 4.33 -20.75 -15.19
C GLY A 7 4.04 -22.18 -14.69
N ILE A 8 4.94 -22.76 -13.89
CA ILE A 8 4.84 -24.15 -13.45
C ILE A 8 3.91 -24.24 -12.24
N GLU A 9 2.72 -24.80 -12.45
CA GLU A 9 1.82 -25.20 -11.38
C GLU A 9 2.31 -26.49 -10.74
N VAL A 10 2.41 -26.48 -9.42
CA VAL A 10 2.81 -27.67 -8.65
C VAL A 10 1.53 -28.40 -8.25
N GLN A 11 1.40 -29.64 -8.69
CA GLN A 11 0.24 -30.46 -8.35
C GLN A 11 0.08 -30.59 -6.82
N GLY A 12 -1.16 -30.53 -6.35
CA GLY A 12 -1.51 -30.65 -4.93
C GLY A 12 -1.46 -29.35 -4.12
N ILE A 13 -0.99 -28.23 -4.70
CA ILE A 13 -1.04 -26.92 -4.04
C ILE A 13 -2.40 -26.26 -4.29
N ASN A 14 -3.12 -25.94 -3.21
CA ASN A 14 -4.29 -25.07 -3.27
C ASN A 14 -3.82 -23.59 -3.25
N TYR A 15 -3.75 -22.97 -4.43
CA TYR A 15 -3.32 -21.58 -4.55
C TYR A 15 -4.35 -20.57 -4.02
N ASP A 16 -5.63 -20.93 -4.00
CA ASP A 16 -6.70 -20.07 -3.47
C ASP A 16 -6.64 -19.97 -1.94
N ALA A 17 -6.00 -20.95 -1.28
CA ALA A 17 -5.77 -20.95 0.16
C ALA A 17 -4.59 -20.06 0.59
N ILE A 18 -3.84 -19.43 -0.32
CA ILE A 18 -2.67 -18.62 0.03
C ILE A 18 -3.07 -17.44 0.93
N ALA A 19 -4.06 -16.63 0.52
CA ALA A 19 -4.50 -15.48 1.31
C ALA A 19 -4.95 -15.83 2.74
N PRO A 20 -5.89 -16.78 2.97
CA PRO A 20 -6.34 -17.10 4.32
C PRO A 20 -5.25 -17.74 5.19
N VAL A 21 -4.27 -18.44 4.60
CA VAL A 21 -3.11 -18.95 5.33
C VAL A 21 -2.21 -17.81 5.81
N LEU A 22 -1.95 -16.81 4.95
CA LEU A 22 -1.14 -15.65 5.32
C LEU A 22 -1.80 -14.83 6.43
N ASP A 23 -3.11 -14.60 6.33
CA ASP A 23 -3.87 -13.92 7.39
C ASP A 23 -3.75 -14.65 8.73
N ARG A 24 -3.82 -15.98 8.71
CA ARG A 24 -3.67 -16.79 9.92
C ARG A 24 -2.25 -16.71 10.50
N ILE A 25 -1.23 -16.73 9.65
CA ILE A 25 0.18 -16.60 10.06
C ILE A 25 0.40 -15.23 10.72
N ASP A 26 -0.15 -14.16 10.15
CA ASP A 26 -0.06 -12.81 10.72
C ASP A 26 -0.79 -12.71 12.07
N GLN A 27 -1.97 -13.33 12.23
CA GLN A 27 -2.67 -13.42 13.52
C GLN A 27 -1.87 -14.14 14.61
N LEU A 28 -0.99 -15.06 14.22
CA LEU A 28 -0.08 -15.76 15.14
C LEU A 28 1.15 -14.91 15.50
N GLY A 29 1.27 -13.68 14.97
CA GLY A 29 2.43 -12.81 15.14
C GLY A 29 3.67 -13.29 14.39
N ILE A 30 3.50 -14.24 13.46
CA ILE A 30 4.59 -14.79 12.67
C ILE A 30 4.67 -13.98 11.39
N ARG A 31 5.89 -13.57 11.01
CA ARG A 31 6.11 -12.87 9.75
C ARG A 31 6.31 -13.87 8.62
N SER A 32 5.38 -13.89 7.66
CA SER A 32 5.55 -14.64 6.42
C SER A 32 6.80 -14.20 5.65
N ALA A 33 7.38 -15.10 4.85
CA ALA A 33 8.52 -14.76 3.99
C ALA A 33 8.06 -13.98 2.74
N PRO A 34 8.86 -13.02 2.23
CA PRO A 34 8.61 -12.43 0.91
C PRO A 34 8.52 -13.50 -0.20
N PRO A 35 7.68 -13.31 -1.23
CA PRO A 35 6.84 -12.13 -1.52
C PRO A 35 5.47 -12.15 -0.81
N TYR A 36 5.23 -13.09 0.11
CA TYR A 36 3.94 -13.31 0.73
C TYR A 36 3.69 -12.47 2.00
N SER A 37 4.73 -11.84 2.53
CA SER A 37 4.60 -10.98 3.71
C SER A 37 3.85 -9.68 3.39
N GLN A 38 3.01 -9.19 4.30
CA GLN A 38 2.35 -7.87 4.15
C GLN A 38 3.36 -6.74 3.88
N ALA A 39 4.51 -6.75 4.55
CA ALA A 39 5.56 -5.76 4.34
C ALA A 39 6.10 -5.73 2.90
N ALA A 40 6.03 -6.85 2.17
CA ALA A 40 6.45 -6.95 0.77
C ALA A 40 5.36 -6.46 -0.20
N GLN A 41 4.13 -6.27 0.27
CA GLN A 41 2.99 -5.75 -0.49
C GLN A 41 2.72 -4.26 -0.20
N ARG A 42 3.39 -3.69 0.80
CA ARG A 42 3.24 -2.29 1.22
C ARG A 42 4.16 -1.36 0.45
N HIS A 43 3.60 -0.29 -0.08
CA HIS A 43 4.31 0.75 -0.81
C HIS A 43 4.08 2.12 -0.18
N GLU A 44 5.15 2.70 0.36
CA GLU A 44 5.13 4.04 0.96
C GLU A 44 5.77 5.09 0.03
N SER A 45 6.88 4.74 -0.62
CA SER A 45 7.68 5.69 -1.41
C SER A 45 6.86 6.32 -2.52
N GLY A 46 6.87 7.66 -2.58
CA GLY A 46 6.16 8.41 -3.61
C GLY A 46 6.53 8.01 -5.04
N ILE A 47 7.78 7.62 -5.30
CA ILE A 47 8.19 7.15 -6.64
C ILE A 47 7.53 5.82 -6.97
N HIS A 48 7.46 4.89 -6.00
CA HIS A 48 6.80 3.60 -6.24
C HIS A 48 5.31 3.79 -6.50
N VAL A 49 4.65 4.60 -5.67
CA VAL A 49 3.21 4.85 -5.82
C VAL A 49 2.91 5.64 -7.10
N ASN A 50 3.81 6.52 -7.54
CA ASN A 50 3.64 7.22 -8.81
C ASN A 50 3.57 6.25 -10.01
N SER A 51 4.39 5.19 -10.04
CA SER A 51 4.27 4.19 -11.11
C SER A 51 2.93 3.46 -11.08
N LEU A 52 2.34 3.25 -9.89
CA LEU A 52 1.03 2.61 -9.73
C LEU A 52 -0.12 3.43 -10.35
N LEU A 53 0.06 4.74 -10.52
CA LEU A 53 -0.91 5.60 -11.21
C LEU A 53 -0.95 5.31 -12.71
N SER A 54 0.16 4.84 -13.30
CA SER A 54 0.26 4.50 -14.72
C SER A 54 0.00 3.02 -14.98
N ASP A 55 0.55 2.15 -14.13
CA ASP A 55 0.34 0.71 -14.21
C ASP A 55 0.15 0.15 -12.79
N PRO A 56 -1.08 -0.29 -12.45
CA PRO A 56 -1.41 -0.78 -11.11
C PRO A 56 -0.65 -2.06 -10.73
N ASN A 57 0.03 -2.72 -11.67
CA ASN A 57 0.79 -3.94 -11.43
C ASN A 57 2.31 -3.72 -11.39
N SER A 58 2.81 -2.49 -11.60
CA SER A 58 4.25 -2.19 -11.70
C SER A 58 5.10 -2.64 -10.50
N TYR A 59 4.46 -2.85 -9.33
CA TYR A 59 5.11 -3.38 -8.14
C TYR A 59 4.44 -4.65 -7.57
N ALA A 60 3.49 -5.24 -8.29
CA ALA A 60 2.85 -6.48 -7.87
C ALA A 60 3.85 -7.64 -8.01
N ALA A 61 4.33 -8.18 -6.88
CA ALA A 61 5.18 -9.36 -6.89
C ALA A 61 4.45 -10.64 -7.35
N LEU A 62 3.12 -10.68 -7.19
CA LEU A 62 2.25 -11.79 -7.57
C LEU A 62 1.01 -11.24 -8.30
N PRO A 63 0.44 -11.98 -9.29
CA PRO A 63 -0.71 -11.52 -10.07
C PRO A 63 -1.99 -11.27 -9.24
N TYR A 64 -2.08 -11.88 -8.07
CA TYR A 64 -3.23 -11.82 -7.16
C TYR A 64 -2.93 -11.01 -5.91
N ASN A 65 -1.75 -10.41 -5.79
CA ASN A 65 -1.46 -9.56 -4.64
C ASN A 65 -2.19 -8.23 -4.78
N THR A 66 -2.90 -7.85 -3.74
CA THR A 66 -3.33 -6.49 -3.56
C THR A 66 -2.13 -5.64 -3.14
N ILE A 67 -1.92 -4.53 -3.84
CA ILE A 67 -0.92 -3.54 -3.44
C ILE A 67 -1.53 -2.67 -2.34
N ASP A 68 -0.85 -2.63 -1.20
CA ASP A 68 -1.23 -1.83 -0.05
C ASP A 68 -0.43 -0.51 -0.06
N VAL A 69 -1.11 0.62 -0.33
CA VAL A 69 -0.46 1.94 -0.31
C VAL A 69 -0.59 2.53 1.09
N VAL A 70 0.56 2.83 1.70
CA VAL A 70 0.64 3.43 3.04
C VAL A 70 1.23 4.84 2.98
N PHE A 71 1.03 5.60 4.05
CA PHE A 71 1.32 7.02 4.11
C PHE A 71 2.30 7.31 5.25
N GLY A 72 3.43 7.95 4.96
CA GLY A 72 4.50 8.12 5.93
C GLY A 72 5.56 9.14 5.53
N LYS A 73 6.74 9.03 6.16
CA LYS A 73 7.90 9.91 5.95
C LYS A 73 8.34 9.96 4.49
N TRP A 74 8.17 8.87 3.75
CA TRP A 74 8.61 8.72 2.36
C TRP A 74 7.49 8.98 1.33
N SER A 75 6.29 9.33 1.78
CA SER A 75 5.18 9.61 0.86
C SER A 75 5.44 10.80 -0.06
N GLY A 76 4.98 10.67 -1.29
CA GLY A 76 4.89 11.76 -2.25
C GLY A 76 3.47 12.31 -2.34
N VAL A 77 3.30 13.32 -3.19
CA VAL A 77 1.96 13.76 -3.64
C VAL A 77 1.21 12.60 -4.30
N SER A 78 1.93 11.75 -5.03
CA SER A 78 1.41 10.56 -5.71
C SER A 78 0.66 9.60 -4.78
N ASN A 79 1.04 9.49 -3.50
CA ASN A 79 0.29 8.67 -2.54
C ASN A 79 -1.15 9.18 -2.37
N PHE A 80 -1.31 10.50 -2.23
CA PHE A 80 -2.61 11.12 -2.05
C PHE A 80 -3.40 11.15 -3.35
N GLN A 81 -2.75 11.37 -4.49
CA GLN A 81 -3.40 11.20 -5.79
C GLN A 81 -3.91 9.77 -5.99
N TYR A 82 -3.13 8.76 -5.59
CA TYR A 82 -3.58 7.37 -5.65
C TYR A 82 -4.83 7.15 -4.80
N LEU A 83 -4.85 7.65 -3.56
CA LEU A 83 -6.03 7.55 -2.70
C LEU A 83 -7.24 8.29 -3.28
N PHE A 84 -7.11 9.60 -3.50
CA PHE A 84 -8.23 10.46 -3.83
C PHE A 84 -8.71 10.27 -5.27
N GLU A 85 -7.81 10.12 -6.24
CA GLU A 85 -8.19 10.04 -7.66
C GLU A 85 -8.52 8.60 -8.07
N ASN A 86 -7.71 7.61 -7.64
CA ASN A 86 -7.87 6.23 -8.11
C ASN A 86 -8.78 5.38 -7.22
N LYS A 87 -8.73 5.55 -5.89
CA LYS A 87 -9.55 4.74 -4.98
C LYS A 87 -10.90 5.38 -4.66
N LEU A 88 -10.93 6.70 -4.49
CA LEU A 88 -12.13 7.41 -4.04
C LEU A 88 -12.85 8.18 -5.15
N HIS A 89 -12.22 8.33 -6.32
CA HIS A 89 -12.75 9.11 -7.44
C HIS A 89 -13.17 10.54 -7.06
N ASN A 90 -12.43 11.14 -6.11
CA ASN A 90 -12.65 12.47 -5.56
C ASN A 90 -11.36 13.31 -5.63
N PRO A 91 -10.96 13.79 -6.83
CA PRO A 91 -9.72 14.52 -7.01
C PRO A 91 -9.69 15.81 -6.20
N GLN A 92 -8.54 16.13 -5.60
CA GLN A 92 -8.31 17.37 -4.87
C GLN A 92 -7.38 18.31 -5.65
N PRO A 93 -7.41 19.62 -5.37
CA PRO A 93 -6.43 20.55 -5.92
C PRO A 93 -5.00 20.16 -5.54
N ARG A 94 -4.05 20.43 -6.44
CA ARG A 94 -2.62 20.08 -6.23
C ARG A 94 -2.06 20.58 -4.91
N GLU A 95 -2.39 21.82 -4.54
CA GLU A 95 -1.96 22.44 -3.28
C GLU A 95 -2.38 21.61 -2.07
N GLN A 96 -3.57 21.01 -2.12
CA GLN A 96 -4.08 20.19 -1.04
C GLN A 96 -3.25 18.91 -0.86
N TYR A 97 -2.83 18.27 -1.95
CA TYR A 97 -1.95 17.11 -1.85
C TYR A 97 -0.57 17.46 -1.27
N GLU A 98 -0.02 18.64 -1.57
CA GLU A 98 1.25 19.09 -0.98
C GLU A 98 1.10 19.37 0.52
N LYS A 99 -0.03 19.93 0.96
CA LYS A 99 -0.37 20.09 2.38
C LYS A 99 -0.47 18.75 3.09
N MET A 100 -1.27 17.82 2.55
CA MET A 100 -1.42 16.46 3.10
C MET A 100 -0.07 15.75 3.20
N ARG A 101 0.75 15.81 2.15
CA ARG A 101 2.11 15.24 2.12
C ARG A 101 2.96 15.81 3.24
N SER A 102 2.99 17.12 3.40
CA SER A 102 3.84 17.78 4.41
C SER A 102 3.41 17.42 5.84
N ALA A 103 2.10 17.42 6.10
CA ALA A 103 1.53 17.06 7.40
C ALA A 103 1.77 15.58 7.75
N ILE A 104 1.46 14.65 6.84
CA ILE A 104 1.69 13.22 7.05
C ILE A 104 3.16 12.92 7.30
N LYS A 105 4.09 13.52 6.53
CA LYS A 105 5.52 13.32 6.76
C LYS A 105 5.95 13.74 8.16
N SER A 106 5.42 14.89 8.62
CA SER A 106 5.73 15.44 9.93
C SER A 106 5.17 14.54 11.04
N LEU A 107 3.91 14.13 10.91
CA LEU A 107 3.25 13.20 11.85
C LEU A 107 3.94 11.85 11.90
N ALA A 108 4.25 11.25 10.75
CA ALA A 108 4.91 9.96 10.64
C ALA A 108 6.31 9.98 11.24
N THR A 109 7.05 11.07 11.03
CA THR A 109 8.38 11.24 11.64
C THR A 109 8.27 11.37 13.16
N LYS A 110 7.29 12.13 13.67
CA LYS A 110 7.09 12.32 15.10
C LYS A 110 6.60 11.06 15.83
N GLN A 111 5.73 10.29 15.19
CA GLN A 111 5.12 9.09 15.77
C GLN A 111 5.87 7.79 15.43
N GLU A 112 6.94 7.89 14.63
CA GLU A 112 7.76 6.75 14.16
C GLU A 112 6.93 5.62 13.54
N ARG A 113 5.89 5.98 12.78
CA ARG A 113 4.98 5.02 12.14
C ARG A 113 4.48 5.51 10.77
N TYR A 114 3.91 4.59 10.01
CA TYR A 114 3.07 4.91 8.85
C TYR A 114 1.59 4.93 9.23
N PHE A 115 0.77 5.46 8.33
CA PHE A 115 -0.68 5.54 8.39
C PHE A 115 -1.27 4.74 7.25
N THR A 116 -2.39 4.09 7.53
CA THR A 116 -3.24 3.43 6.52
C THR A 116 -4.07 4.47 5.77
N ALA A 117 -4.64 4.08 4.62
CA ALA A 117 -5.57 4.93 3.87
C ALA A 117 -6.75 5.42 4.74
N SER A 118 -7.33 4.53 5.55
CA SER A 118 -8.44 4.87 6.45
C SER A 118 -8.05 5.92 7.49
N GLU A 119 -6.88 5.80 8.10
CA GLU A 119 -6.39 6.80 9.06
C GLU A 119 -6.13 8.16 8.39
N VAL A 120 -5.64 8.17 7.14
CA VAL A 120 -5.47 9.43 6.39
C VAL A 120 -6.82 10.09 6.10
N LEU A 121 -7.85 9.30 5.79
CA LEU A 121 -9.19 9.83 5.57
C LEU A 121 -9.81 10.39 6.86
N GLU A 122 -9.62 9.72 7.98
CA GLU A 122 -10.05 10.23 9.29
C GLU A 122 -9.33 11.56 9.62
N LEU A 123 -8.03 11.67 9.36
CA LEU A 123 -7.29 12.93 9.51
C LEU A 123 -7.83 14.02 8.58
N TRP A 124 -8.23 13.65 7.36
CA TRP A 124 -8.81 14.55 6.37
C TRP A 124 -10.16 15.12 6.82
N GLU A 125 -11.06 14.24 7.23
CA GLU A 125 -12.40 14.62 7.71
C GLU A 125 -12.34 15.48 8.98
N ASN A 126 -11.30 15.30 9.81
CA ASN A 126 -11.05 16.09 11.00
C ASN A 126 -10.30 17.42 10.74
N GLY A 127 -10.05 17.78 9.48
CA GLY A 127 -9.41 19.05 9.11
C GLY A 127 -7.91 19.12 9.43
N ALA A 128 -7.22 17.99 9.61
CA ALA A 128 -5.80 17.97 9.98
C ALA A 128 -4.84 18.49 8.88
N PHE A 129 -5.36 18.83 7.71
CA PHE A 129 -4.60 19.24 6.52
C PHE A 129 -4.97 20.63 5.99
N GLU A 130 -5.71 21.44 6.76
CA GLU A 130 -6.06 22.82 6.40
C GLU A 130 -4.89 23.80 6.52
#